data_AF-A0A7Y5NJB3-F1
#
_entry.id   AF-A0A7Y5NJB3-F1
#
_cell.length_a   1.000
_cell.length_b   1.000
_cell.length_c   1.000
_cell.angle_alpha   90.00
_cell.angle_beta   90.00
_cell.angle_gamma   90.00
#
_symmetry.space_group_name_H-M   'P 1'
#
loop_
_entity.id
_entity.type
_entity.pdbx_description
1 polymer ?
#
loop_
_entity_poly.entity_id
_entity_poly.type
_entity_poly.pdbx_seq_one_letter_code
_entity_poly.pdbx_strand_id
1 'polypeptide(L)'
;MRLGVLGPSNGDLVALAKAAQALMDQARVERVLYLGKDDALDRIVAQWAAEIVGANPNESAVFARAAVACVKASPQEIEAFVASERARRRLRVFASVPAPPGRTVELFDGRIAVFVYDKATLDEDDIAGSSIMVFGRSDRRLVHRVGSRTFVSPGPLASDGTSGIAVLDDESDGGTLIQFLAIDGTILESERIESRSLRATGKLKIQGSG
;
A
#
# COMPACT_ATOMS: atom_id res chain seq x y z
N MET A 1 9.05 -3.37 7.23
CA MET A 1 8.47 -2.51 6.20
C MET A 1 7.08 -2.12 6.64
N ARG A 2 6.70 -0.85 6.47
CA ARG A 2 5.35 -0.36 6.83
C ARG A 2 4.59 0.11 5.59
N LEU A 3 3.61 -0.68 5.15
CA LEU A 3 2.81 -0.44 3.94
C LEU A 3 1.39 -0.01 4.29
N GLY A 4 0.96 1.14 3.79
CA GLY A 4 -0.43 1.57 3.80
C GLY A 4 -1.22 0.93 2.66
N VAL A 5 -2.44 0.52 2.94
CA VAL A 5 -3.35 -0.11 1.98
C VAL A 5 -4.68 0.63 1.99
N LEU A 6 -5.12 1.06 0.81
CA LEU A 6 -6.39 1.74 0.61
C LEU A 6 -7.36 0.82 -0.15
N GLY A 7 -8.55 0.69 0.39
CA GLY A 7 -9.66 0.01 -0.28
C GLY A 7 -10.24 0.83 -1.43
N PRO A 8 -11.14 0.22 -2.25
CA PRO A 8 -11.80 0.93 -3.35
C PRO A 8 -12.52 2.20 -2.88
N SER A 9 -12.37 3.28 -3.65
CA SER A 9 -12.98 4.58 -3.32
C SER A 9 -14.49 4.65 -3.57
N ASN A 10 -15.02 3.76 -4.42
CA ASN A 10 -16.39 3.82 -4.92
C ASN A 10 -16.79 5.21 -5.46
N GLY A 11 -15.82 5.96 -6.00
CA GLY A 11 -16.03 7.30 -6.55
C GLY A 11 -15.81 8.46 -5.57
N ASP A 12 -15.61 8.19 -4.27
CA ASP A 12 -15.33 9.24 -3.27
C ASP A 12 -13.84 9.62 -3.27
N LEU A 13 -13.47 10.48 -4.21
CA LEU A 13 -12.09 10.97 -4.35
C LEU A 13 -11.64 11.82 -3.16
N VAL A 14 -12.57 12.49 -2.47
CA VAL A 14 -12.24 13.33 -1.32
C VAL A 14 -11.86 12.45 -0.13
N ALA A 15 -12.64 11.39 0.13
CA ALA A 15 -12.28 10.41 1.15
C ALA A 15 -10.97 9.71 0.81
N LEU A 16 -10.77 9.31 -0.45
CA LEU A 16 -9.52 8.68 -0.89
C LEU A 16 -8.30 9.59 -0.69
N ALA A 17 -8.39 10.87 -1.06
CA ALA A 17 -7.31 11.84 -0.88
C ALA A 17 -6.95 12.04 0.59
N LYS A 18 -7.96 12.20 1.46
CA LYS A 18 -7.77 12.33 2.91
C LYS A 18 -7.17 11.07 3.53
N ALA A 19 -7.64 9.89 3.13
CA ALA A 19 -7.10 8.61 3.61
C ALA A 19 -5.63 8.40 3.19
N ALA A 20 -5.30 8.73 1.93
CA ALA A 20 -3.94 8.67 1.43
C ALA A 20 -3.00 9.63 2.17
N GLN A 21 -3.46 10.85 2.50
CA GLN A 21 -2.69 11.80 3.33
C GLN A 21 -2.52 11.30 4.77
N ALA A 22 -3.58 10.80 5.39
CA ALA A 22 -3.54 10.26 6.75
C ALA A 22 -2.52 9.12 6.89
N LEU A 23 -2.44 8.23 5.89
CA LEU A 23 -1.43 7.17 5.87
C LEU A 23 0.01 7.72 5.91
N MET A 24 0.29 8.80 5.19
CA MET A 24 1.63 9.40 5.16
C MET A 24 1.93 10.21 6.42
N ASP A 25 0.99 11.06 6.85
CA ASP A 25 1.23 12.05 7.90
C ASP A 25 1.11 11.45 9.30
N GLN A 26 0.12 10.59 9.51
CA GLN A 26 -0.24 10.05 10.82
C GLN A 26 0.33 8.64 10.99
N ALA A 27 0.04 7.73 10.05
CA ALA A 27 0.50 6.35 10.12
C ALA A 27 1.97 6.17 9.68
N ARG A 28 2.58 7.20 9.08
CA ARG A 28 3.98 7.26 8.65
C ARG A 28 4.41 6.03 7.84
N VAL A 29 3.56 5.61 6.92
CA VAL A 29 3.87 4.49 6.03
C VAL A 29 4.96 4.86 5.04
N GLU A 30 5.72 3.87 4.59
CA GLU A 30 6.78 4.05 3.60
C GLU A 30 6.21 4.13 2.17
N ARG A 31 5.12 3.40 1.93
CA ARG A 31 4.40 3.29 0.66
C ARG A 31 2.91 3.14 0.90
N VAL A 32 2.11 3.49 -0.10
CA VAL A 32 0.67 3.33 -0.12
C VAL A 32 0.25 2.57 -1.37
N LEU A 33 -0.55 1.53 -1.19
CA LEU A 33 -1.10 0.72 -2.27
C LEU A 33 -2.63 0.81 -2.28
N TYR A 34 -3.19 1.29 -3.39
CA TYR A 34 -4.63 1.32 -3.62
C TYR A 34 -5.11 0.05 -4.31
N LEU A 35 -6.13 -0.57 -3.73
CA LEU A 35 -6.69 -1.84 -4.19
C LEU A 35 -7.91 -1.66 -5.09
N GLY A 36 -8.22 -0.45 -5.57
CA GLY A 36 -9.31 -0.25 -6.53
C GLY A 36 -8.91 -0.67 -7.95
N LYS A 37 -9.93 -0.92 -8.79
CA LYS A 37 -9.76 -1.24 -10.22
C LYS A 37 -9.81 -0.03 -11.15
N ASP A 38 -9.99 1.15 -10.58
CA ASP A 38 -10.14 2.42 -11.30
C ASP A 38 -8.86 3.27 -11.20
N ASP A 39 -8.86 4.41 -11.87
CA ASP A 39 -7.74 5.38 -11.89
C ASP A 39 -7.84 6.42 -10.77
N ALA A 40 -8.64 6.18 -9.73
CA ALA A 40 -8.98 7.18 -8.73
C ALA A 40 -7.76 7.74 -7.99
N LEU A 41 -6.84 6.86 -7.55
CA LEU A 41 -5.61 7.29 -6.90
C LEU A 41 -4.69 8.02 -7.88
N ASP A 42 -4.58 7.55 -9.12
CA ASP A 42 -3.72 8.15 -10.14
C ASP A 42 -4.17 9.59 -10.45
N ARG A 43 -5.48 9.82 -10.49
CA ARG A 43 -6.06 11.16 -10.66
C ARG A 43 -5.71 12.10 -9.51
N ILE A 44 -5.79 11.62 -8.27
CA ILE A 44 -5.43 12.41 -7.07
C ILE A 44 -3.93 12.73 -7.10
N VAL A 45 -3.08 11.75 -7.38
CA VAL A 45 -1.63 11.92 -7.47
C VAL A 45 -1.26 12.88 -8.60
N ALA A 46 -1.90 12.78 -9.75
CA ALA A 46 -1.69 13.70 -10.88
C ALA A 46 -2.08 15.14 -10.52
N GLN A 47 -3.19 15.31 -9.80
CA GLN A 47 -3.63 16.63 -9.30
C GLN A 47 -2.61 17.21 -8.32
N TRP A 48 -2.20 16.47 -7.28
CA TRP A 48 -1.18 16.93 -6.34
C TRP A 48 0.14 17.27 -7.02
N ALA A 49 0.56 16.47 -8.01
CA ALA A 49 1.77 16.73 -8.76
C ALA A 49 1.66 18.05 -9.54
N ALA A 50 0.52 18.33 -10.17
CA ALA A 50 0.26 19.59 -10.85
C ALA A 50 0.21 20.79 -9.90
N GLU A 51 -0.32 20.62 -8.68
CA GLU A 51 -0.31 21.66 -7.64
C GLU A 51 1.13 22.01 -7.19
N ILE A 52 2.06 21.04 -7.22
CA ILE A 52 3.45 21.24 -6.79
C ILE A 52 4.32 21.89 -7.87
N VAL A 53 4.24 21.42 -9.13
CA VAL A 53 5.17 21.85 -10.20
C VAL A 53 4.50 22.57 -11.37
N GLY A 54 3.18 22.77 -11.32
CA GLY A 54 2.41 23.43 -12.36
C GLY A 54 2.11 22.51 -13.56
N ALA A 55 2.06 23.12 -14.75
CA ALA A 55 1.67 22.44 -15.98
C ALA A 55 2.64 21.29 -16.34
N ASN A 56 2.06 20.17 -16.77
CA ASN A 56 2.77 18.95 -17.17
C ASN A 56 3.70 18.38 -16.07
N PRO A 57 3.15 17.75 -15.01
CA PRO A 57 3.93 17.21 -13.89
C PRO A 57 4.69 15.91 -14.20
N ASN A 58 4.75 15.51 -15.46
CA ASN A 58 5.43 14.29 -15.86
C ASN A 58 6.94 14.37 -15.58
N GLU A 59 7.54 13.23 -15.25
CA GLU A 59 8.98 13.12 -14.98
C GLU A 59 9.83 13.42 -16.22
N SER A 60 9.34 13.05 -17.41
CA SER A 60 9.99 13.38 -18.68
C SER A 60 10.09 14.89 -18.95
N ALA A 61 9.24 15.70 -18.31
CA ALA A 61 9.21 17.14 -18.50
C ALA A 61 10.09 17.92 -17.49
N VAL A 62 10.77 17.24 -16.55
CA VAL A 62 11.62 17.89 -15.53
C VAL A 62 12.67 18.81 -16.15
N PHE A 63 13.37 18.35 -17.19
CA PHE A 63 14.41 19.16 -17.84
C PHE A 63 13.85 20.38 -18.57
N ALA A 64 12.66 20.26 -19.18
CA ALA A 64 11.99 21.38 -19.80
C ALA A 64 11.57 22.43 -18.75
N ARG A 65 11.03 21.99 -17.60
CA ARG A 65 10.70 22.88 -16.47
C ARG A 65 11.95 23.55 -15.90
N ALA A 66 13.04 22.80 -15.72
CA ALA A 66 14.32 23.32 -15.25
C ALA A 66 14.89 24.39 -16.19
N ALA A 67 14.81 24.18 -17.51
CA ALA A 67 15.27 25.15 -18.50
C ALA A 67 14.51 26.48 -18.40
N VAL A 68 13.21 26.45 -18.14
CA VAL A 68 12.42 27.68 -17.93
C VAL A 68 12.73 28.30 -16.56
N ALA A 69 12.76 27.50 -15.51
CA ALA A 69 12.88 27.98 -14.14
C ALA A 69 14.29 28.49 -13.79
N CYS A 70 15.36 27.92 -14.36
CA CYS A 70 16.73 28.15 -13.86
C CYS A 70 17.57 29.12 -14.69
N VAL A 71 17.20 29.48 -15.92
CA VAL A 71 18.07 30.20 -16.87
C VAL A 71 18.51 31.60 -16.40
N LYS A 72 17.71 32.27 -15.56
CA LYS A 72 18.07 33.56 -14.94
C LYS A 72 17.75 33.60 -13.44
N ALA A 73 17.60 32.43 -12.83
CA ALA A 73 17.20 32.33 -11.43
C ALA A 73 18.35 32.64 -10.48
N SER A 74 17.99 33.24 -9.35
CA SER A 74 18.81 33.30 -8.15
C SER A 74 19.02 31.89 -7.56
N PRO A 75 20.05 31.68 -6.72
CA PRO A 75 20.25 30.44 -6.00
C PRO A 75 19.00 29.99 -5.20
N GLN A 76 18.29 30.92 -4.57
CA GLN A 76 17.09 30.64 -3.78
C GLN A 76 15.95 30.10 -4.65
N GLU A 77 15.77 30.65 -5.85
CA GLU A 77 14.77 30.18 -6.81
C GLU A 77 15.12 28.78 -7.35
N ILE A 78 16.41 28.50 -7.57
CA ILE A 78 16.88 27.15 -7.95
C ILE A 78 16.61 26.15 -6.83
N GLU A 79 16.88 26.51 -5.57
CA GLU A 79 16.59 25.67 -4.41
C GLU A 79 15.09 25.38 -4.28
N ALA A 80 14.24 26.39 -4.47
CA ALA A 80 12.78 26.23 -4.47
C ALA A 80 12.32 25.26 -5.58
N PHE A 81 12.86 25.39 -6.78
CA PHE A 81 12.59 24.46 -7.88
C PHE A 81 13.03 23.02 -7.56
N VAL A 82 14.23 22.83 -7.02
CA VAL A 82 14.70 21.50 -6.63
C VAL A 82 13.84 20.91 -5.51
N ALA A 83 13.41 21.74 -4.55
CA ALA A 83 12.53 21.32 -3.46
C ALA A 83 11.15 20.88 -3.98
N SER A 84 10.55 21.60 -4.93
CA SER A 84 9.27 21.23 -5.53
C SER A 84 9.37 19.94 -6.35
N GLU A 85 10.42 19.76 -7.15
CA GLU A 85 10.63 18.51 -7.90
C GLU A 85 10.88 17.31 -6.98
N ARG A 86 11.58 17.51 -5.86
CA ARG A 86 11.71 16.48 -4.82
C ARG A 86 10.37 16.14 -4.19
N ALA A 87 9.53 17.15 -3.89
CA ALA A 87 8.19 16.93 -3.37
C ALA A 87 7.31 16.14 -4.35
N ARG A 88 7.32 16.51 -5.63
CA ARG A 88 6.64 15.77 -6.71
C ARG A 88 7.13 14.32 -6.80
N ARG A 89 8.45 14.09 -6.74
CA ARG A 89 9.02 12.74 -6.79
C ARG A 89 8.60 11.88 -5.60
N ARG A 90 8.39 12.47 -4.42
CA ARG A 90 7.88 11.76 -3.23
C ARG A 90 6.48 11.19 -3.45
N LEU A 91 5.68 11.72 -4.37
CA LEU A 91 4.38 11.14 -4.71
C LEU A 91 4.47 9.73 -5.32
N ARG A 92 5.66 9.26 -5.71
CA ARG A 92 5.88 7.88 -6.18
C ARG A 92 5.69 6.81 -5.11
N VAL A 93 5.50 7.21 -3.85
CA VAL A 93 5.13 6.28 -2.76
C VAL A 93 3.71 5.72 -2.93
N PHE A 94 2.85 6.41 -3.68
CA PHE A 94 1.50 6.00 -4.00
C PHE A 94 1.50 5.14 -5.26
N ALA A 95 0.84 3.98 -5.20
CA ALA A 95 0.66 3.09 -6.34
C ALA A 95 -0.72 2.44 -6.28
N SER A 96 -1.28 2.10 -7.44
CA SER A 96 -2.44 1.22 -7.55
C SER A 96 -1.99 -0.21 -7.84
N VAL A 97 -2.75 -1.20 -7.42
CA VAL A 97 -2.53 -2.58 -7.88
C VAL A 97 -2.69 -2.65 -9.42
N PRO A 98 -1.90 -3.48 -10.12
CA PRO A 98 -2.08 -3.67 -11.55
C PRO A 98 -3.49 -4.19 -11.89
N ALA A 99 -3.97 -3.87 -13.09
CA ALA A 99 -5.19 -4.48 -13.62
C ALA A 99 -5.01 -6.00 -13.78
N PRO A 100 -6.06 -6.81 -13.60
CA PRO A 100 -6.00 -8.25 -13.81
C PRO A 100 -5.46 -8.62 -15.20
N PRO A 101 -4.63 -9.68 -15.31
CA PRO A 101 -4.25 -10.64 -14.26
C PRO A 101 -3.06 -10.18 -13.38
N GLY A 102 -2.64 -8.92 -13.49
CA GLY A 102 -1.51 -8.40 -12.72
C GLY A 102 -1.78 -8.35 -11.22
N ARG A 103 -0.69 -8.42 -10.45
CA ARG A 103 -0.68 -8.45 -8.98
C ARG A 103 0.58 -7.77 -8.45
N THR A 104 0.47 -7.16 -7.29
CA THR A 104 1.65 -6.67 -6.55
C THR A 104 2.07 -7.73 -5.55
N VAL A 105 3.37 -7.99 -5.47
CA VAL A 105 3.95 -8.95 -4.51
C VAL A 105 4.92 -8.20 -3.62
N GLU A 106 4.76 -8.37 -2.31
CA GLU A 106 5.66 -7.81 -1.30
C GLU A 106 6.05 -8.90 -0.29
N LEU A 107 7.11 -8.67 0.48
CA LEU A 107 7.57 -9.58 1.53
C LEU A 107 7.34 -8.95 2.91
N PHE A 108 6.67 -9.68 3.80
CA PHE A 108 6.46 -9.28 5.20
C PHE A 108 6.92 -10.38 6.15
N ASP A 109 7.90 -10.10 7.01
CA ASP A 109 8.53 -11.07 7.92
C ASP A 109 8.84 -12.42 7.20
N GLY A 110 9.46 -12.31 6.02
CA GLY A 110 9.81 -13.46 5.18
C GLY A 110 8.64 -14.19 4.49
N ARG A 111 7.41 -13.70 4.62
CA ARG A 111 6.21 -14.24 3.95
C ARG A 111 5.91 -13.48 2.68
N ILE A 112 5.47 -14.21 1.67
CA ILE A 112 4.93 -13.63 0.43
C ILE A 112 3.52 -13.09 0.71
N ALA A 113 3.35 -11.79 0.49
CA ALA A 113 2.07 -11.11 0.47
C ALA A 113 1.70 -10.73 -0.97
N VAL A 114 0.50 -11.11 -1.41
CA VAL A 114 -0.03 -10.80 -2.75
C VAL A 114 -1.18 -9.82 -2.62
N PHE A 115 -1.17 -8.79 -3.45
CA PHE A 115 -2.16 -7.72 -3.48
C PHE A 115 -2.85 -7.68 -4.85
N VAL A 116 -4.18 -7.75 -4.83
CA VAL A 116 -5.03 -7.75 -6.03
C VAL A 116 -6.27 -6.90 -5.82
N TYR A 117 -6.95 -6.51 -6.89
CA TYR A 117 -8.31 -5.99 -6.75
C TYR A 117 -9.26 -7.12 -6.34
N ASP A 118 -9.34 -8.19 -7.12
CA ASP A 118 -10.31 -9.26 -6.93
C ASP A 118 -9.61 -10.59 -6.65
N LYS A 119 -9.87 -11.19 -5.47
CA LYS A 119 -9.27 -12.49 -5.12
C LYS A 119 -9.65 -13.62 -6.08
N ALA A 120 -10.74 -13.48 -6.85
CA ALA A 120 -11.12 -14.45 -7.86
C ALA A 120 -10.11 -14.53 -9.03
N THR A 121 -9.17 -13.58 -9.13
CA THR A 121 -8.10 -13.60 -10.13
C THR A 121 -6.87 -14.36 -9.67
N LEU A 122 -6.82 -14.83 -8.42
CA LEU A 122 -5.70 -15.60 -7.91
C LEU A 122 -5.73 -17.01 -8.50
N ASP A 123 -4.61 -17.45 -9.04
CA ASP A 123 -4.40 -18.81 -9.53
C ASP A 123 -3.89 -19.76 -8.43
N GLU A 124 -3.73 -21.04 -8.77
CA GLU A 124 -3.26 -22.05 -7.81
C GLU A 124 -1.85 -21.76 -7.29
N ASP A 125 -0.97 -21.20 -8.14
CA ASP A 125 0.41 -20.87 -7.79
C ASP A 125 0.47 -19.67 -6.84
N ASP A 126 -0.36 -18.64 -7.08
CA ASP A 126 -0.52 -17.50 -6.17
C ASP A 126 -0.97 -17.98 -4.78
N ILE A 127 -1.96 -18.86 -4.73
CA ILE A 127 -2.50 -19.39 -3.47
C ILE A 127 -1.46 -20.30 -2.80
N ALA A 128 -0.75 -21.14 -3.55
CA ALA A 128 0.28 -22.02 -3.02
C ALA A 128 1.47 -21.25 -2.44
N GLY A 129 1.92 -20.19 -3.13
CA GLY A 129 3.11 -19.43 -2.80
C GLY A 129 2.91 -18.34 -1.74
N SER A 130 1.69 -17.83 -1.55
CA SER A 130 1.43 -16.71 -0.64
C SER A 130 0.93 -17.16 0.74
N SER A 131 1.34 -16.42 1.78
CA SER A 131 0.81 -16.57 3.13
C SER A 131 -0.18 -15.45 3.51
N ILE A 132 -0.09 -14.31 2.83
CA ILE A 132 -0.98 -13.16 3.03
C ILE A 132 -1.56 -12.78 1.67
N MET A 133 -2.88 -12.70 1.56
CA MET A 133 -3.57 -12.25 0.34
C MET A 133 -4.45 -11.07 0.71
N VAL A 134 -4.13 -9.91 0.14
CA VAL A 134 -4.85 -8.67 0.37
C VAL A 134 -5.63 -8.30 -0.88
N PHE A 135 -6.94 -8.06 -0.74
CA PHE A 135 -7.80 -7.80 -1.89
C PHE A 135 -8.77 -6.64 -1.65
N GLY A 136 -9.09 -5.90 -2.71
CA GLY A 136 -9.97 -4.72 -2.67
C GLY A 136 -11.47 -5.04 -2.82
N ARG A 137 -11.84 -6.04 -3.64
CA ARG A 137 -13.22 -6.40 -3.94
C ARG A 137 -13.85 -7.11 -2.73
N SER A 138 -14.43 -6.32 -1.85
CA SER A 138 -15.18 -6.75 -0.67
C SER A 138 -16.26 -5.71 -0.36
N ASP A 139 -17.36 -6.14 0.26
CA ASP A 139 -18.40 -5.26 0.79
C ASP A 139 -18.04 -4.68 2.17
N ARG A 140 -17.11 -5.33 2.88
CA ARG A 140 -16.67 -4.94 4.22
C ARG A 140 -15.20 -5.21 4.47
N ARG A 141 -14.69 -4.61 5.55
CA ARG A 141 -13.43 -5.01 6.18
C ARG A 141 -13.51 -6.47 6.64
N LEU A 142 -12.46 -7.25 6.40
CA LEU A 142 -12.34 -8.59 6.98
C LEU A 142 -10.90 -9.05 7.11
N VAL A 143 -10.70 -9.94 8.08
CA VAL A 143 -9.57 -10.86 8.14
C VAL A 143 -10.14 -12.27 8.25
N HIS A 144 -9.65 -13.19 7.42
CA HIS A 144 -10.07 -14.59 7.46
C HIS A 144 -8.86 -15.51 7.29
N ARG A 145 -8.73 -16.49 8.18
CA ARG A 145 -7.62 -17.46 8.16
C ARG A 145 -8.09 -18.81 7.64
N VAL A 146 -7.37 -19.35 6.66
CA VAL A 146 -7.60 -20.71 6.13
C VAL A 146 -6.29 -21.46 6.16
N GLY A 147 -6.16 -22.41 7.10
CA GLY A 147 -4.90 -23.09 7.35
C GLY A 147 -3.81 -22.09 7.73
N SER A 148 -2.73 -22.07 6.96
CA SER A 148 -1.60 -21.16 7.19
C SER A 148 -1.68 -19.82 6.45
N ARG A 149 -2.82 -19.53 5.81
CA ARG A 149 -3.01 -18.37 4.95
C ARG A 149 -3.95 -17.37 5.59
N THR A 150 -3.64 -16.09 5.43
CA THR A 150 -4.47 -14.98 5.89
C THR A 150 -4.99 -14.19 4.70
N PHE A 151 -6.31 -14.09 4.60
CA PHE A 151 -7.02 -13.27 3.64
C PHE A 151 -7.44 -11.97 4.32
N VAL A 152 -7.10 -10.83 3.70
CA VAL A 152 -7.29 -9.50 4.27
C VAL A 152 -8.01 -8.62 3.25
N SER A 153 -9.00 -7.87 3.69
CA SER A 153 -9.55 -6.77 2.93
C SER A 153 -9.77 -5.57 3.85
N PRO A 154 -9.30 -4.36 3.48
CA PRO A 154 -9.64 -3.14 4.21
C PRO A 154 -11.13 -2.75 4.06
N GLY A 155 -11.85 -3.39 3.14
CA GLY A 155 -13.20 -2.98 2.73
C GLY A 155 -13.15 -1.76 1.81
N PRO A 156 -14.29 -1.27 1.32
CA PRO A 156 -14.34 0.01 0.61
C PRO A 156 -14.09 1.17 1.57
N LEU A 157 -13.62 2.30 1.02
CA LEU A 157 -13.62 3.56 1.75
C LEU A 157 -15.06 3.96 2.07
N ALA A 158 -15.32 4.21 3.35
CA ALA A 158 -16.61 4.72 3.80
C ALA A 158 -16.56 6.24 3.93
N SER A 159 -17.64 6.93 3.58
CA SER A 159 -17.71 8.39 3.70
C SER A 159 -17.66 8.90 5.15
N ASP A 160 -17.98 8.03 6.13
CA ASP A 160 -17.79 8.31 7.55
C ASP A 160 -16.33 8.17 8.01
N GLY A 161 -15.44 7.72 7.13
CA GLY A 161 -14.02 7.56 7.39
C GLY A 161 -13.64 6.37 8.26
N THR A 162 -14.54 5.41 8.51
CA THR A 162 -14.29 4.28 9.44
C THR A 162 -13.90 2.97 8.77
N SER A 163 -13.73 2.97 7.44
CA SER A 163 -13.43 1.77 6.64
C SER A 163 -12.53 2.12 5.46
N GLY A 164 -11.86 1.12 4.89
CA GLY A 164 -11.08 1.25 3.67
C GLY A 164 -9.62 1.62 3.88
N ILE A 165 -9.11 1.59 5.11
CA ILE A 165 -7.71 1.88 5.43
C ILE A 165 -7.13 0.76 6.28
N ALA A 166 -6.01 0.20 5.82
CA ALA A 166 -5.21 -0.75 6.58
C ALA A 166 -3.72 -0.39 6.51
N VAL A 167 -2.96 -0.84 7.49
CA VAL A 167 -1.49 -0.79 7.51
C VAL A 167 -0.99 -2.19 7.80
N LEU A 168 -0.07 -2.68 6.96
CA LEU A 168 0.71 -3.88 7.22
C LEU A 168 2.10 -3.43 7.67
N ASP A 169 2.53 -3.91 8.83
CA ASP A 169 3.83 -3.57 9.40
C ASP A 169 4.60 -4.82 9.80
N ASP A 170 5.88 -4.88 9.42
CA ASP A 170 6.80 -5.87 9.97
C ASP A 170 7.27 -5.41 11.34
N GLU A 171 6.91 -6.17 12.35
CA GLU A 171 7.34 -5.85 13.71
C GLU A 171 8.79 -6.29 13.93
N SER A 172 9.54 -5.49 14.69
CA SER A 172 10.96 -5.75 14.97
C SER A 172 11.22 -7.03 15.76
N ASP A 173 10.21 -7.51 16.48
CA ASP A 173 10.24 -8.77 17.25
C ASP A 173 9.74 -9.98 16.44
N GLY A 174 9.44 -9.78 15.15
CA GLY A 174 8.96 -10.79 14.23
C GLY A 174 7.44 -10.88 14.15
N GLY A 175 6.95 -11.35 13.01
CA GLY A 175 5.54 -11.33 12.65
C GLY A 175 5.14 -10.08 11.84
N THR A 176 3.88 -10.07 11.44
CA THR A 176 3.28 -8.97 10.67
C THR A 176 2.03 -8.48 11.38
N LEU A 177 2.00 -7.19 11.72
CA LEU A 177 0.84 -6.54 12.30
C LEU A 177 -0.02 -5.93 11.20
N ILE A 178 -1.31 -6.26 11.19
CA ILE A 178 -2.32 -5.63 10.35
C ILE A 178 -3.14 -4.71 11.24
N GLN A 179 -3.10 -3.41 10.98
CA GLN A 179 -3.92 -2.43 11.68
C GLN A 179 -4.96 -1.89 10.72
N PHE A 180 -6.21 -1.76 11.16
CA PHE A 180 -7.25 -1.04 10.41
C PHE A 180 -7.49 0.30 11.07
N LEU A 181 -7.60 1.34 10.24
CA LEU A 181 -7.61 2.71 10.72
C LEU A 181 -8.88 3.42 10.25
N ALA A 182 -9.32 4.38 11.05
CA ALA A 182 -10.16 5.45 10.58
C ALA A 182 -9.31 6.51 9.83
N ILE A 183 -9.98 7.40 9.11
CA ILE A 183 -9.36 8.45 8.30
C ILE A 183 -8.58 9.49 9.11
N ASP A 184 -8.84 9.56 10.41
CA ASP A 184 -8.11 10.39 11.37
C ASP A 184 -6.91 9.67 12.00
N GLY A 185 -6.62 8.46 11.54
CA GLY A 185 -5.49 7.65 11.99
C GLY A 185 -5.79 6.83 13.25
N THR A 186 -7.00 6.92 13.81
CA THR A 186 -7.42 6.11 14.94
C THR A 186 -7.41 4.63 14.57
N ILE A 187 -6.75 3.80 15.38
CA ILE A 187 -6.76 2.35 15.19
C ILE A 187 -8.12 1.81 15.61
N LEU A 188 -8.82 1.16 14.68
CA LEU A 188 -10.12 0.54 14.89
C LEU A 188 -10.01 -0.92 15.29
N GLU A 189 -9.04 -1.62 14.70
CA GLU A 189 -8.83 -3.05 14.89
C GLU A 189 -7.37 -3.39 14.58
N SER A 190 -6.85 -4.45 15.20
CA SER A 190 -5.51 -4.95 14.92
C SER A 190 -5.49 -6.47 14.96
N GLU A 191 -4.76 -7.07 14.02
CA GLU A 191 -4.57 -8.50 13.90
C GLU A 191 -3.08 -8.78 13.74
N ARG A 192 -2.53 -9.68 14.57
CA ARG A 192 -1.12 -10.10 14.47
C ARG A 192 -1.00 -11.46 13.77
N ILE A 193 -0.15 -11.52 12.76
CA ILE A 193 0.32 -12.76 12.13
C ILE A 193 1.65 -13.12 12.78
N GLU A 194 1.61 -14.08 13.71
CA GLU A 194 2.79 -14.51 14.47
C GLU A 194 3.94 -15.00 13.58
N SER A 195 5.17 -14.73 14.02
CA SER A 195 6.38 -15.28 13.41
C SER A 195 6.31 -16.82 13.39
N ARG A 196 6.64 -17.45 12.26
CA ARG A 196 6.83 -18.90 12.24
C ARG A 196 8.13 -19.22 12.97
N SER A 197 8.01 -19.69 14.21
CA SER A 197 9.10 -20.40 14.86
C SER A 197 9.58 -21.55 13.96
N LEU A 198 10.85 -21.51 13.53
CA LEU A 198 11.53 -22.60 12.82
C LEU A 198 11.51 -23.94 13.60
N ARG A 199 11.09 -23.97 14.87
CA ARG A 199 11.06 -25.17 15.72
C ARG A 199 9.89 -26.13 15.48
N ALA A 200 9.02 -25.86 14.50
CA ALA A 200 7.96 -26.81 14.12
C ALA A 200 8.36 -27.79 13.00
N THR A 201 9.64 -27.87 12.64
CA THR A 201 10.14 -28.89 11.70
C THR A 201 10.78 -30.07 12.45
N GLY A 202 10.04 -31.17 12.52
CA GLY A 202 10.59 -32.53 12.50
C GLY A 202 11.16 -33.10 13.81
N LYS A 203 10.31 -33.70 14.65
CA LYS A 203 10.72 -34.92 15.36
C LYS A 203 10.71 -36.07 14.34
N LEU A 204 11.81 -36.26 13.62
CA LEU A 204 12.10 -37.52 12.94
C LEU A 204 12.31 -38.59 14.01
N LYS A 205 11.28 -39.42 14.26
CA LYS A 205 11.44 -40.67 15.02
C LYS A 205 12.13 -41.68 14.12
N ILE A 206 13.42 -41.90 14.36
CA ILE A 206 14.11 -43.09 13.84
C ILE A 206 13.76 -44.24 14.78
N GLN A 207 12.90 -45.16 14.34
CA GLN A 207 12.77 -46.48 14.97
C GLN A 207 13.91 -47.35 14.45
N GLY A 208 14.95 -47.54 15.27
CA GLY A 208 15.91 -48.62 15.08
C GLY A 208 15.29 -49.91 15.60
N SER A 209 15.16 -50.90 14.72
CA SER A 209 14.87 -52.28 15.08
C SER A 209 16.14 -52.94 15.63
N GLY A 210 16.08 -53.40 16.88
CA GLY A 210 17.04 -54.30 17.52
C GLY A 210 16.27 -55.33 18.33
#